data_AF-A0A0R3MU87-F1
#
_entry.id   AF-A0A0R3MU87-F1
#
_cell.length_a   1.000
_cell.length_b   1.000
_cell.length_c   1.000
_cell.angle_alpha   90.00
_cell.angle_beta   90.00
_cell.angle_gamma   90.00
#
_symmetry.space_group_name_H-M   'P 1'
#
loop_
_entity.id
_entity.type
_entity.pdbx_description
1 polymer ?
#
loop_
_entity_poly.entity_id
_entity_poly.type
_entity_poly.pdbx_seq_one_letter_code
_entity_poly.pdbx_strand_id
1 'polypeptide(L)'
;MTGDGERACDLLAREKLRPHASRVFTGARRWLWQEFCDPDKANEEALRRGQTRVSRQLWHIGRKIMEVDAFVRANARHDIREVHPELVFLRLNGGKPLPSKKSEEGEDLRLRLLKRAGLREIDRWLAEARIGTGAKRDDVLDACAVALAARGPHGCVPEGAPLLDAHGLPMQIWF
;
A
#
# COMPACT_ATOMS: atom_id res chain seq x y z
N MET A 1 -1.28 -13.12 -0.20
CA MET A 1 -2.74 -13.01 0.07
C MET A 1 -3.22 -14.24 0.82
N THR A 2 -4.08 -14.07 1.83
CA THR A 2 -4.74 -15.19 2.50
C THR A 2 -5.99 -15.64 1.73
N GLY A 3 -6.51 -16.84 2.02
CA GLY A 3 -7.71 -17.39 1.38
C GLY A 3 -9.01 -16.70 1.82
N ASP A 4 -9.04 -16.15 3.04
CA ASP A 4 -10.14 -15.38 3.63
C ASP A 4 -10.03 -13.86 3.36
N GLY A 5 -8.86 -13.39 2.92
CA GLY A 5 -8.58 -11.98 2.63
C GLY A 5 -8.23 -11.15 3.87
N GLU A 6 -8.06 -11.77 5.03
CA GLU A 6 -7.62 -11.13 6.27
C GLU A 6 -6.11 -11.34 6.47
N ARG A 7 -5.30 -10.35 6.11
CA ARG A 7 -3.86 -10.37 6.40
C ARG A 7 -3.60 -9.63 7.71
N ALA A 8 -2.83 -10.25 8.62
CA ALA A 8 -2.41 -9.61 9.87
C ALA A 8 -1.68 -8.28 9.63
N CYS A 9 -0.87 -8.18 8.57
CA CYS A 9 -0.20 -6.93 8.18
C CYS A 9 -1.19 -5.79 7.91
N ASP A 10 -2.32 -6.07 7.24
CA ASP A 10 -3.31 -5.06 6.91
C ASP A 10 -4.02 -4.57 8.16
N LEU A 11 -4.39 -5.49 9.06
CA LEU A 11 -5.07 -5.15 10.32
C LEU A 11 -4.19 -4.28 11.22
N LEU A 12 -2.90 -4.64 11.37
CA LEU A 12 -1.94 -3.86 12.15
C LEU A 12 -1.63 -2.50 11.49
N ALA A 13 -1.55 -2.45 10.16
CA ALA A 13 -1.39 -1.19 9.44
C ALA A 13 -2.60 -0.26 9.65
N ARG A 14 -3.83 -0.81 9.59
CA ARG A 14 -5.07 -0.07 9.89
C ARG A 14 -5.10 0.48 11.31
N GLU A 15 -4.62 -0.30 12.28
CA GLU A 15 -4.52 0.13 13.66
C GLU A 15 -3.54 1.29 13.83
N LYS A 16 -2.33 1.18 13.27
CA LYS A 16 -1.32 2.25 13.31
C LYS A 16 -1.80 3.53 12.63
N LEU A 17 -2.61 3.43 11.59
CA LEU A 17 -3.11 4.58 10.82
C LEU A 17 -4.39 5.21 11.38
N ARG A 18 -4.92 4.77 12.52
CA ARG A 18 -6.10 5.40 13.13
C ARG A 18 -5.87 6.90 13.35
N PRO A 19 -6.88 7.76 13.08
CA PRO A 19 -8.27 7.43 12.73
C PRO A 19 -8.52 7.08 11.24
N HIS A 20 -7.49 7.06 10.40
CA HIS A 20 -7.58 6.87 8.95
C HIS A 20 -7.38 5.43 8.48
N ALA A 21 -7.92 4.45 9.22
CA ALA A 21 -7.78 3.03 8.93
C ALA A 21 -8.23 2.64 7.50
N SER A 22 -9.18 3.36 6.91
CA SER A 22 -9.65 3.09 5.53
C SER A 22 -8.60 3.30 4.44
N ARG A 23 -7.44 3.91 4.75
CA ARG A 23 -6.32 4.07 3.81
C ARG A 23 -5.65 2.74 3.44
N VAL A 24 -5.82 1.69 4.24
CA VAL A 24 -5.34 0.33 3.95
C VAL A 24 -6.54 -0.53 3.57
N PHE A 25 -6.52 -1.04 2.34
CA PHE A 25 -7.55 -1.96 1.85
C PHE A 25 -7.34 -3.36 2.41
N THR A 26 -8.43 -4.04 2.73
CA THR A 26 -8.47 -5.43 3.21
C THR A 26 -9.35 -6.28 2.29
N GLY A 27 -9.28 -7.60 2.42
CA GLY A 27 -10.16 -8.52 1.68
C GLY A 27 -9.63 -8.94 0.31
N ALA A 28 -8.36 -8.63 -0.01
CA ALA A 28 -7.76 -9.06 -1.27
C ALA A 28 -7.52 -10.58 -1.27
N ARG A 29 -8.15 -11.27 -2.23
CA ARG A 29 -8.06 -12.72 -2.42
C ARG A 29 -7.87 -13.02 -3.90
N ARG A 30 -6.92 -13.90 -4.25
CA ARG A 30 -6.60 -14.20 -5.66
C ARG A 30 -7.80 -14.68 -6.47
N TRP A 31 -8.63 -15.54 -5.86
CA TRP A 31 -9.78 -16.15 -6.53
C TRP A 31 -10.78 -15.13 -7.07
N LEU A 32 -10.92 -13.96 -6.43
CA LEU A 32 -11.84 -12.91 -6.85
C LEU A 32 -11.60 -12.48 -8.29
N TRP A 33 -10.33 -12.30 -8.68
CA TRP A 33 -9.97 -11.85 -10.03
C TRP A 33 -9.60 -12.98 -10.98
N GLN A 34 -9.40 -14.19 -10.46
CA GLN A 34 -9.18 -15.39 -11.27
C GLN A 34 -10.49 -16.00 -11.76
N GLU A 35 -11.52 -16.00 -10.93
CA GLU A 35 -12.81 -16.65 -11.21
C GLU A 35 -13.87 -15.66 -11.73
N PHE A 36 -13.74 -14.36 -11.43
CA PHE A 36 -14.77 -13.37 -11.75
C PHE A 36 -14.20 -12.16 -12.49
N CYS A 37 -15.00 -11.66 -13.44
CA CYS A 37 -14.77 -10.39 -14.15
C CYS A 37 -15.70 -9.26 -13.67
N ASP A 38 -16.72 -9.59 -12.89
CA ASP A 38 -17.75 -8.68 -12.37
C ASP A 38 -17.68 -8.59 -10.84
N PRO A 39 -17.59 -7.38 -10.26
CA PRO A 39 -17.44 -7.18 -8.82
C PRO A 39 -18.66 -7.62 -8.00
N ASP A 40 -19.86 -7.53 -8.56
CA ASP A 40 -21.09 -7.83 -7.83
C ASP A 40 -21.24 -9.35 -7.70
N LYS A 41 -21.00 -10.09 -8.80
CA LYS A 41 -20.95 -11.56 -8.77
C LYS A 41 -19.86 -12.10 -7.84
N ALA A 42 -18.67 -11.48 -7.86
CA ALA A 42 -17.59 -11.87 -6.96
C ALA A 42 -17.95 -11.65 -5.49
N ASN A 43 -18.65 -10.55 -5.19
CA ASN A 43 -19.12 -10.25 -3.84
C ASN A 43 -20.26 -11.16 -3.40
N GLU A 44 -21.19 -11.51 -4.28
CA GLU A 44 -22.20 -12.54 -4.00
C GLU A 44 -21.56 -13.87 -3.63
N GLU A 45 -20.57 -14.30 -4.40
CA GLU A 45 -19.84 -15.54 -4.11
C GLU A 45 -19.04 -15.44 -2.81
N ALA A 46 -18.42 -14.29 -2.52
CA ALA A 46 -17.70 -14.09 -1.26
C ALA A 46 -18.64 -14.29 -0.06
N LEU A 47 -19.86 -13.73 -0.12
CA LEU A 47 -20.87 -13.93 0.93
C LEU A 47 -21.31 -15.38 1.06
N ARG A 48 -21.52 -16.10 -0.07
CA ARG A 48 -21.84 -17.54 -0.03
C ARG A 48 -20.75 -18.37 0.66
N ARG A 49 -19.48 -17.97 0.49
CA ARG A 49 -18.32 -18.58 1.16
C ARG A 49 -18.13 -18.09 2.61
N GLY A 50 -19.03 -17.27 3.14
CA GLY A 50 -18.91 -16.70 4.49
C GLY A 50 -17.82 -15.63 4.62
N GLN A 51 -17.37 -15.05 3.50
CA GLN A 51 -16.29 -14.07 3.44
C GLN A 51 -16.81 -12.64 3.29
N THR A 52 -15.97 -11.67 3.64
CA THR A 52 -16.29 -10.25 3.53
C THR A 52 -16.31 -9.75 2.08
N ARG A 53 -17.16 -8.76 1.80
CA ARG A 53 -17.18 -8.09 0.49
C ARG A 53 -15.89 -7.30 0.24
N VAL A 54 -15.51 -7.20 -1.02
CA VAL A 54 -14.44 -6.33 -1.51
C VAL A 54 -15.00 -4.99 -1.98
N SER A 55 -14.31 -3.91 -1.61
CA SER A 55 -14.68 -2.57 -2.04
C SER A 55 -14.47 -2.39 -3.54
N ARG A 56 -15.26 -1.53 -4.18
CA ARG A 56 -15.08 -1.20 -5.62
C ARG A 56 -13.69 -0.64 -5.90
N GLN A 57 -13.12 0.12 -4.96
CA GLN A 57 -11.77 0.66 -5.08
C GLN A 57 -10.72 -0.45 -5.16
N LEU A 58 -10.77 -1.41 -4.23
CA LEU A 58 -9.86 -2.56 -4.24
C LEU A 58 -10.09 -3.43 -5.49
N TRP A 59 -11.35 -3.62 -5.91
CA TRP A 59 -11.66 -4.36 -7.14
C TRP A 59 -10.98 -3.76 -8.38
N HIS A 60 -11.07 -2.43 -8.56
CA HIS A 60 -10.52 -1.76 -9.74
C HIS A 60 -8.99 -1.82 -9.82
N ILE A 61 -8.29 -1.81 -8.67
CA ILE A 61 -6.83 -1.97 -8.65
C ILE A 61 -6.40 -3.45 -8.63
N GLY A 62 -7.33 -4.36 -8.35
CA GLY A 62 -7.03 -5.77 -8.10
C GLY A 62 -6.37 -6.50 -9.28
N ARG A 63 -6.70 -6.14 -10.53
CA ARG A 63 -5.98 -6.67 -11.70
C ARG A 63 -4.49 -6.33 -11.66
N LYS A 64 -4.14 -5.09 -11.28
CA LYS A 64 -2.75 -4.68 -11.10
C LYS A 64 -2.09 -5.36 -9.91
N ILE A 65 -2.83 -5.58 -8.83
CA ILE A 65 -2.33 -6.40 -7.71
C ILE A 65 -2.02 -7.83 -8.18
N MET A 66 -2.86 -8.44 -9.02
CA MET A 66 -2.61 -9.78 -9.57
C MET A 66 -1.39 -9.81 -10.53
N GLU A 67 -1.17 -8.76 -11.32
CA GLU A 67 0.05 -8.62 -12.13
C GLU A 67 1.31 -8.57 -11.24
N VAL A 68 1.30 -7.75 -10.18
CA VAL A 68 2.41 -7.67 -9.21
C VAL A 68 2.59 -8.99 -8.47
N ASP A 69 1.50 -9.65 -8.06
CA ASP A 69 1.51 -10.96 -7.41
C ASP A 69 2.18 -12.03 -8.28
N ALA A 70 1.85 -12.08 -9.57
CA ALA A 70 2.49 -12.97 -10.53
C ALA A 70 3.98 -12.63 -10.70
N PHE A 71 4.31 -11.34 -10.80
CA PHE A 71 5.70 -10.88 -10.93
C PHE A 71 6.53 -11.29 -9.71
N VAL A 72 6.05 -11.06 -8.49
CA VAL A 72 6.77 -11.39 -7.25
C VAL A 72 6.99 -12.91 -7.15
N ARG A 73 5.98 -13.73 -7.46
CA ARG A 73 6.12 -15.19 -7.46
C ARG A 73 7.17 -15.68 -8.46
N ALA A 74 7.18 -15.12 -9.67
CA ALA A 74 8.19 -15.46 -10.68
C ALA A 74 9.61 -14.97 -10.33
N ASN A 75 9.72 -14.06 -9.36
CA ASN A 75 10.95 -13.38 -8.99
C ASN A 75 11.30 -13.57 -7.51
N ALA A 76 10.93 -14.71 -6.91
CA ALA A 76 11.09 -14.98 -5.48
C ALA A 76 12.54 -14.88 -4.94
N ARG A 77 13.55 -14.94 -5.82
CA ARG A 77 14.97 -14.71 -5.47
C ARG A 77 15.33 -13.24 -5.23
N HIS A 78 14.49 -12.32 -5.70
CA HIS A 78 14.72 -10.88 -5.57
C HIS A 78 14.12 -10.39 -4.24
N ASP A 79 14.80 -9.44 -3.60
CA ASP A 79 14.28 -8.79 -2.40
C ASP A 79 13.18 -7.80 -2.77
N ILE A 80 11.94 -8.29 -2.84
CA ILE A 80 10.75 -7.50 -3.14
C ILE A 80 9.86 -7.46 -1.89
N ARG A 81 9.58 -6.24 -1.42
CA ARG A 81 8.84 -5.99 -0.17
C ARG A 81 7.66 -5.07 -0.45
N GLU A 82 6.51 -5.37 0.16
CA GLU A 82 5.34 -4.49 0.15
C GLU A 82 5.58 -3.31 1.09
N VAL A 83 5.30 -2.08 0.63
CA VAL A 83 5.47 -0.84 1.39
C VAL A 83 4.19 -0.02 1.31
N HIS A 84 3.79 0.61 2.42
CA HIS A 84 2.64 1.52 2.44
C HIS A 84 3.07 2.97 2.76
N PRO A 85 2.89 3.93 1.84
CA PRO A 85 3.43 5.29 1.98
C PRO A 85 2.90 6.01 3.22
N GLU A 86 1.63 5.82 3.59
CA GLU A 86 1.06 6.45 4.79
C GLU A 86 1.73 5.96 6.10
N LEU A 87 2.24 4.72 6.16
CA LEU A 87 3.01 4.27 7.33
C LEU A 87 4.38 4.92 7.37
N VAL A 88 5.01 5.13 6.21
CA VAL A 88 6.27 5.88 6.10
C VAL A 88 6.06 7.31 6.59
N PHE A 89 5.01 7.98 6.12
CA PHE A 89 4.68 9.33 6.56
C PHE A 89 4.35 9.41 8.04
N LEU A 90 3.60 8.45 8.58
CA LEU A 90 3.32 8.35 10.02
C LEU A 90 4.63 8.26 10.82
N ARG A 91 5.57 7.42 10.38
CA ARG A 91 6.91 7.31 10.98
C ARG A 91 7.66 8.63 10.92
N LEU A 92 7.75 9.25 9.74
CA LEU A 92 8.43 10.54 9.58
C LEU A 92 7.79 11.64 10.45
N ASN A 93 6.49 11.54 10.72
CA ASN A 93 5.75 12.47 11.57
C ASN A 93 5.77 12.09 13.06
N GLY A 94 6.68 11.19 13.48
CA GLY A 94 6.83 10.78 14.88
C GLY A 94 5.62 10.06 15.45
N GLY A 95 4.90 9.30 14.63
CA GLY A 95 3.70 8.55 15.05
C GLY A 95 2.42 9.37 15.12
N LYS A 96 2.45 10.66 14.74
CA LYS A 96 1.27 11.52 14.75
C LYS A 96 0.47 11.35 13.45
N PRO A 97 -0.86 11.15 13.51
CA PRO A 97 -1.70 11.09 12.32
C PRO A 97 -1.53 12.31 11.41
N LEU A 98 -1.60 12.09 10.11
CA LEU A 98 -1.49 13.15 9.11
C LEU A 98 -2.88 13.53 8.56
N PRO A 99 -3.11 14.84 8.28
CA PRO A 99 -4.27 15.27 7.53
C PRO A 99 -4.42 14.54 6.19
N SER A 100 -5.61 14.64 5.60
CA SER A 100 -5.91 14.05 4.30
C SER A 100 -4.85 14.44 3.27
N LYS A 101 -4.37 13.48 2.47
CA LYS A 101 -3.46 13.78 1.35
C LYS A 101 -4.09 14.61 0.23
N LYS A 102 -5.41 14.85 0.32
CA LYS A 102 -6.16 15.72 -0.60
C LYS A 102 -6.36 17.13 -0.06
N SER A 103 -5.95 17.43 1.18
CA SER A 103 -5.90 18.80 1.67
C SER A 103 -4.53 19.41 1.42
N GLU A 104 -4.49 20.72 1.19
CA GLU A 104 -3.26 21.50 1.04
C GLU A 104 -2.33 21.31 2.25
N GLU A 105 -2.88 21.41 3.47
CA GLU A 105 -2.15 21.15 4.72
C GLU A 105 -1.50 19.75 4.75
N GLY A 106 -2.24 18.72 4.31
CA GLY A 106 -1.75 17.34 4.32
C GLY A 106 -0.66 17.11 3.27
N GLU A 107 -0.74 17.79 2.13
CA GLU A 107 0.26 17.74 1.08
C GLU A 107 1.56 18.46 1.51
N ASP A 108 1.43 19.67 2.05
CA ASP A 108 2.56 20.46 2.54
C ASP A 108 3.29 19.78 3.70
N LEU A 109 2.55 19.16 4.61
CA LEU A 109 3.16 18.38 5.69
C LEU A 109 4.00 17.22 5.13
N ARG A 110 3.47 16.45 4.17
CA ARG A 110 4.20 15.35 3.52
C ARG A 110 5.45 15.85 2.80
N LEU A 111 5.35 16.95 2.06
CA LEU A 111 6.48 17.59 1.40
C LEU A 111 7.58 17.98 2.40
N ARG A 112 7.23 18.67 3.49
CA ARG A 112 8.18 19.05 4.54
C ARG A 112 8.83 17.83 5.20
N LEU A 113 8.09 16.75 5.42
CA LEU A 113 8.61 15.50 5.97
C LEU A 113 9.66 14.87 5.05
N LEU A 114 9.39 14.81 3.74
CA LEU A 114 10.34 14.27 2.76
C LEU A 114 11.60 15.12 2.64
N LYS A 115 11.47 16.45 2.65
CA LYS A 115 12.64 17.37 2.66
C LYS A 115 13.51 17.15 3.89
N ARG A 116 12.90 17.02 5.08
CA ARG A 116 13.62 16.70 6.33
C ARG A 116 14.31 15.34 6.28
N ALA A 117 13.76 14.38 5.55
CA ALA A 117 14.36 13.07 5.30
C ALA A 117 15.46 13.07 4.21
N GLY A 118 15.80 14.24 3.65
CA GLY A 118 16.91 14.43 2.72
C GLY A 118 16.52 14.51 1.24
N LEU A 119 15.23 14.46 0.89
CA LEU A 119 14.77 14.61 -0.49
C LEU A 119 14.61 16.10 -0.85
N ARG A 120 15.75 16.76 -1.10
CA ARG A 120 15.80 18.21 -1.37
C ARG A 120 15.31 18.60 -2.77
N GLU A 121 15.46 17.73 -3.76
CA GLU A 121 15.09 17.97 -5.17
C GLU A 121 13.59 17.82 -5.46
N ILE A 122 12.78 17.56 -4.43
CA ILE A 122 11.37 17.23 -4.61
C ILE A 122 10.55 18.36 -5.23
N ASP A 123 10.89 19.63 -4.99
CA ASP A 123 10.21 20.77 -5.61
C ASP A 123 10.42 20.76 -7.13
N ARG A 124 11.65 20.48 -7.57
CA ARG A 124 12.01 20.37 -8.99
C ARG A 124 11.26 19.21 -9.65
N TRP A 125 11.12 18.07 -8.98
CA TRP A 125 10.36 16.94 -9.51
C TRP A 125 8.87 17.24 -9.66
N LEU A 126 8.32 18.08 -8.78
CA LEU A 126 6.92 18.44 -8.80
C LEU A 126 6.60 19.54 -9.84
N ALA A 127 7.53 20.48 -10.07
CA ALA A 127 7.32 21.64 -10.93
C ALA A 127 7.92 21.49 -12.34
N GLU A 128 9.14 20.97 -12.47
CA GLU A 128 9.95 21.10 -13.69
C GLU A 128 10.21 19.75 -14.38
N ALA A 129 10.52 18.70 -13.63
CA ALA A 129 10.94 17.41 -14.18
C ALA A 129 9.75 16.48 -14.49
N ARG A 130 8.72 17.00 -15.16
CA ARG A 130 7.52 16.22 -15.55
C ARG A 130 7.72 15.55 -16.91
N ILE A 131 7.43 14.26 -17.00
CA ILE A 131 7.39 13.52 -18.27
C ILE A 131 5.95 13.47 -18.78
N GLY A 132 5.66 14.06 -19.95
CA GLY A 132 4.32 14.13 -20.51
C GLY A 132 3.34 14.92 -19.62
N THR A 133 2.14 14.38 -19.37
CA THR A 133 1.22 14.95 -18.38
C THR A 133 1.75 14.82 -16.94
N GLY A 134 2.73 13.96 -16.71
CA GLY A 134 3.38 13.70 -15.43
C GLY A 134 2.49 12.97 -14.43
N ALA A 135 3.11 12.41 -13.39
CA ALA A 135 2.39 11.85 -12.25
C ALA A 135 1.66 12.95 -11.45
N LYS A 136 0.60 12.56 -10.74
CA LYS A 136 -0.04 13.50 -9.80
C LYS A 136 0.93 13.80 -8.67
N ARG A 137 0.76 14.98 -8.07
CA ARG A 137 1.63 15.43 -6.98
C ARG A 137 1.66 14.43 -5.83
N ASP A 138 0.50 13.93 -5.41
CA ASP A 138 0.41 12.92 -4.36
C ASP A 138 1.08 11.58 -4.74
N ASP A 139 0.99 11.15 -5.99
CA ASP A 139 1.69 9.95 -6.48
C ASP A 139 3.22 10.11 -6.42
N VAL A 140 3.76 11.31 -6.72
CA VAL A 140 5.20 11.60 -6.58
C VAL A 140 5.63 11.59 -5.11
N LEU A 141 4.83 12.17 -4.21
CA LEU A 141 5.11 12.15 -2.78
C LEU A 141 5.08 10.71 -2.22
N ASP A 142 4.09 9.92 -2.62
CA ASP A 142 3.96 8.51 -2.22
C ASP A 142 5.16 7.69 -2.73
N ALA A 143 5.58 7.88 -3.98
CA ALA A 143 6.77 7.22 -4.54
C ALA A 143 8.06 7.60 -3.80
N CYS A 144 8.22 8.88 -3.42
CA CYS A 144 9.34 9.34 -2.61
C CYS A 144 9.37 8.67 -1.23
N ALA A 145 8.22 8.54 -0.58
CA ALA A 145 8.10 7.86 0.71
C ALA A 145 8.50 6.37 0.58
N VAL A 146 8.02 5.68 -0.45
CA VAL A 146 8.38 4.28 -0.72
C VAL A 146 9.89 4.14 -1.00
N ALA A 147 10.48 5.06 -1.75
CA ALA A 147 11.92 5.06 -2.01
C ALA A 147 12.75 5.24 -0.73
N LEU A 148 12.31 6.07 0.22
CA LEU A 148 12.96 6.20 1.53
C LEU A 148 12.92 4.90 2.33
N ALA A 149 11.78 4.21 2.33
CA ALA A 149 11.64 2.92 3.00
C ALA A 149 12.52 1.84 2.34
N ALA A 150 12.63 1.85 1.01
CA ALA A 150 13.50 0.92 0.28
C ALA A 150 14.99 1.18 0.56
N ARG A 151 15.42 2.44 0.69
CA ARG A 151 16.82 2.81 0.99
C ARG A 151 17.23 2.44 2.41
N GLY A 152 16.31 2.50 3.36
CA GLY A 152 16.58 2.28 4.79
C GLY A 152 15.34 1.74 5.48
N PRO A 153 15.05 0.43 5.31
CA PRO A 153 13.87 -0.19 5.91
C PRO A 153 13.98 -0.06 7.43
N HIS A 154 13.01 0.62 8.05
CA HIS A 154 13.05 0.91 9.48
C HIS A 154 12.23 -0.11 10.27
N GLY A 155 11.08 -0.51 9.74
CA GLY A 155 10.21 -1.47 10.39
C GLY A 155 9.22 -2.09 9.43
N CYS A 156 8.49 -3.09 9.93
CA CYS A 156 7.41 -3.72 9.22
C CYS A 156 6.28 -4.14 10.18
N VAL A 157 5.12 -4.43 9.61
CA VAL A 157 4.00 -5.05 10.34
C VAL A 157 3.56 -6.33 9.62
N PRO A 158 3.36 -7.46 10.34
CA PRO A 158 3.77 -7.70 11.72
C PRO A 158 5.30 -7.65 11.89
N GLU A 159 5.76 -7.31 13.11
CA GLU A 159 7.17 -7.39 13.46
C GLU A 159 7.64 -8.85 13.58
N GLY A 160 8.91 -9.12 13.31
CA GLY A 160 9.49 -10.45 13.40
C GLY A 160 9.31 -11.31 12.15
N ALA A 161 9.19 -12.63 12.34
CA ALA A 161 9.06 -13.58 11.24
C ALA A 161 7.69 -13.45 10.56
N PRO A 162 7.62 -13.26 9.23
CA PRO A 162 6.36 -13.15 8.52
C PRO A 162 5.60 -14.48 8.52
N LEU A 163 4.28 -14.39 8.63
CA LEU A 163 3.42 -15.44 8.09
C LEU A 163 3.55 -15.46 6.56
N LEU A 164 3.69 -16.65 6.01
CA LEU A 164 3.75 -16.85 4.57
C LEU A 164 2.36 -17.15 4.03
N ASP A 165 2.10 -16.72 2.81
CA ASP A 165 0.89 -17.09 2.11
C ASP A 165 1.00 -18.46 1.43
N ALA A 166 -0.07 -18.90 0.75
CA ALA A 166 -0.12 -20.20 0.08
C ALA A 166 0.94 -20.41 -1.02
N HIS A 167 1.64 -19.36 -1.46
CA HIS A 167 2.76 -19.43 -2.40
C HIS A 167 4.11 -19.16 -1.74
N GLY A 168 4.18 -19.16 -0.41
CA GLY A 168 5.41 -18.91 0.33
C GLY A 168 5.82 -17.43 0.37
N LEU A 169 4.95 -16.50 -0.02
CA LEU A 169 5.28 -15.07 0.01
C LEU A 169 5.05 -14.47 1.41
N PRO A 170 6.00 -13.67 1.93
CA PRO A 170 5.85 -13.04 3.24
C PRO A 170 4.73 -11.98 3.23
N MET A 171 3.85 -12.03 4.21
CA MET A 171 2.77 -11.05 4.38
C MET A 171 3.16 -9.99 5.41
N GLN A 172 3.97 -9.04 4.95
CA GLN A 172 4.46 -7.91 5.75
C GLN A 172 4.35 -6.60 4.96
N ILE A 173 4.05 -5.51 5.66
CA ILE A 173 4.08 -4.15 5.12
C ILE A 173 5.23 -3.38 5.78
N TRP A 174 6.17 -2.89 4.97
CA TRP A 174 7.36 -2.16 5.40
C TRP A 174 7.13 -0.63 5.38
N PHE A 175 7.90 0.11 6.18
CA PHE A 175 7.87 1.58 6.27
C PHE A 175 9.13 2.23 6.87
#